data_AF-A0A531LVB3-F1
#
_entry.id   AF-A0A531LVB3-F1
#
_cell.length_a   1.000
_cell.length_b   1.000
_cell.length_c   1.000
_cell.angle_alpha   90.00
_cell.angle_beta   90.00
_cell.angle_gamma   90.00
#
_symmetry.space_group_name_H-M   'P 1'
#
loop_
_entity.id
_entity.type
_entity.pdbx_description
1 polymer ?
#
loop_
_entity_poly.entity_id
_entity_poly.type
_entity_poly.pdbx_seq_one_letter_code
_entity_poly.pdbx_strand_id
1 'polypeptide(L)'
;PYIMPGFDLAKAAADVFDADPTVEGLILDKHGIFTFGDDARQAYDRMIHYVNVAEDYVAKHAKPKAAKAALPARLATPASIAPMLRGAVAAPRGEGRFDRMISDFRTSDAIVDFINSADIADYAGRGVS
;
A
#
# COMPACT_ATOMS: atom_id res chain seq x y z
N PRO A 1 14.09 4.82 11.52
CA PRO A 1 13.07 5.47 12.37
C PRO A 1 12.09 6.23 11.47
N TYR A 2 10.79 6.25 11.79
CA TYR A 2 9.81 7.00 11.01
C TYR A 2 9.98 8.51 11.22
N ILE A 3 9.99 9.26 10.11
CA ILE A 3 9.94 10.72 10.08
C ILE A 3 8.73 11.11 9.24
N MET A 4 7.95 12.08 9.74
CA MET A 4 6.74 12.53 9.05
C MET A 4 7.07 12.99 7.61
N PRO A 5 6.29 12.57 6.60
CA PRO A 5 6.44 13.05 5.23
C PRO A 5 6.45 14.58 5.16
N GLY A 6 7.45 15.15 4.49
CA GLY A 6 7.55 16.59 4.31
C GLY A 6 8.98 17.10 4.41
N PHE A 7 9.11 18.37 4.79
CA PHE A 7 10.39 19.08 4.78
C PHE A 7 11.42 18.51 5.75
N ASP A 8 11.00 18.08 6.94
CA ASP A 8 11.91 17.51 7.94
C ASP A 8 12.58 16.22 7.45
N LEU A 9 11.81 15.37 6.76
CA LEU A 9 12.33 14.16 6.12
C LEU A 9 13.34 14.50 5.02
N ALA A 10 13.05 15.50 4.19
CA ALA A 10 13.96 15.93 3.12
C ALA A 10 15.29 16.46 3.68
N LYS A 11 15.24 17.23 4.79
CA LYS A 11 16.46 17.69 5.48
C LYS A 11 17.26 16.54 6.06
N ALA A 12 16.60 15.61 6.75
CA ALA A 12 17.29 14.45 7.32
C ALA A 12 17.96 13.59 6.22
N ALA A 13 17.32 13.44 5.06
CA ALA A 13 17.92 12.74 3.92
C ALA A 13 19.14 13.47 3.36
N ALA A 14 19.08 14.81 3.25
CA ALA A 14 20.21 15.63 2.83
C ALA A 14 21.37 15.56 3.83
N ASP A 15 21.10 15.69 5.13
CA ASP A 15 22.12 15.62 6.18
C ASP A 15 22.87 14.27 6.16
N VAL A 16 22.18 13.17 5.87
CA VAL A 16 22.81 11.84 5.74
C VAL A 16 23.69 11.76 4.49
N PHE A 17 23.22 12.27 3.35
CA PHE A 17 24.02 12.27 2.12
C PHE A 17 25.24 13.19 2.22
N ASP A 18 25.10 14.36 2.84
CA ASP A 18 26.21 15.30 3.07
C ASP A 18 27.27 14.71 4.01
N ALA A 19 26.86 13.87 4.97
CA ALA A 19 27.76 13.17 5.87
C ALA A 19 28.54 12.03 5.18
N ASP A 20 27.92 11.35 4.21
CA ASP A 20 28.55 10.30 3.41
C ASP A 20 28.00 10.29 1.96
N PRO A 21 28.66 11.00 1.03
CA PRO A 21 28.23 11.07 -0.37
C PRO A 21 28.40 9.76 -1.13
N THR A 22 28.99 8.72 -0.53
CA THR A 22 29.11 7.39 -1.15
C THR A 22 27.81 6.58 -1.05
N VAL A 23 26.86 7.03 -0.23
CA VAL A 23 25.55 6.39 -0.10
C VAL A 23 24.73 6.58 -1.37
N GLU A 24 24.21 5.46 -1.91
CA GLU A 24 23.42 5.46 -3.12
C GLU A 24 21.91 5.59 -2.88
N GLY A 25 21.46 5.39 -1.64
CA GLY A 25 20.07 5.54 -1.26
C GLY A 25 19.78 5.32 0.22
N LEU A 26 18.58 5.69 0.65
CA LEU A 26 18.09 5.58 2.03
C LEU A 26 16.78 4.81 2.05
N ILE A 27 16.71 3.79 2.90
CA ILE A 27 15.43 3.13 3.22
C ILE A 27 14.77 3.89 4.36
N LEU A 28 13.58 4.40 4.07
CA LEU A 28 12.75 5.14 4.98
C LEU A 28 11.72 4.19 5.56
N ASP A 29 11.97 3.78 6.80
CA ASP A 29 11.08 2.91 7.55
C ASP A 29 9.65 3.45 7.48
N LYS A 30 8.73 2.63 6.96
CA LYS A 30 7.29 2.94 6.86
C LYS A 30 6.94 4.06 5.88
N HIS A 31 7.81 4.31 4.90
CA HIS A 31 7.63 5.37 3.93
C HIS A 31 8.02 4.93 2.51
N GLY A 32 9.28 4.57 2.30
CA GLY A 32 9.79 4.24 0.96
C GLY A 32 11.30 4.28 0.87
N ILE A 33 11.82 4.70 -0.28
CA ILE A 33 13.24 4.79 -0.56
C ILE A 33 13.55 6.15 -1.21
N PHE A 34 14.71 6.71 -0.87
CA PHE A 34 15.36 7.73 -1.69
C PHE A 34 16.61 7.15 -2.34
N THR A 35 16.93 7.61 -3.54
CA THR A 35 18.18 7.27 -4.22
C THR A 35 18.86 8.55 -4.69
N PHE A 36 20.19 8.52 -4.69
CA PHE A 36 21.02 9.67 -5.02
C PHE A 36 21.83 9.41 -6.29
N GLY A 37 22.29 10.48 -6.93
CA GLY A 37 23.16 10.41 -8.07
C GLY A 37 23.69 11.77 -8.46
N ASP A 38 24.80 11.77 -9.20
CA ASP A 38 25.45 12.96 -9.75
C ASP A 38 24.52 13.69 -10.74
N ASP A 39 23.61 12.93 -11.35
CA ASP A 39 22.54 13.44 -12.18
C ASP A 39 21.21 12.70 -11.93
N ALA A 40 20.13 13.26 -12.49
CA ALA A 40 18.79 12.72 -12.36
C ALA A 40 18.65 11.30 -12.94
N ARG A 41 19.42 10.98 -13.98
CA ARG A 41 19.37 9.67 -14.63
C ARG A 41 19.97 8.60 -13.71
N GLN A 42 21.13 8.87 -13.12
CA GLN A 42 21.79 7.95 -12.20
C GLN A 42 20.94 7.70 -10.95
N ALA A 43 20.36 8.76 -10.37
CA ALA A 43 19.45 8.62 -9.23
C ALA A 43 18.23 7.74 -9.58
N TYR A 44 17.65 7.93 -10.77
CA TYR A 44 16.51 7.14 -11.24
C TYR A 44 16.89 5.68 -11.55
N ASP A 45 18.02 5.45 -12.21
CA ASP A 45 18.49 4.08 -12.51
C ASP A 45 18.76 3.30 -11.21
N ARG A 46 19.29 3.96 -10.17
CA ARG A 46 19.43 3.38 -8.82
C ARG A 46 18.08 3.09 -8.18
N MET A 47 17.08 3.97 -8.32
CA MET A 47 15.72 3.72 -7.82
C MET A 47 15.19 2.41 -8.40
N ILE A 48 15.27 2.24 -9.72
CA ILE A 48 14.83 1.03 -10.40
C ILE A 48 15.62 -0.18 -9.91
N HIS A 49 16.95 -0.08 -9.84
CA HIS A 49 17.79 -1.17 -9.38
C HIS A 49 17.41 -1.65 -7.97
N TYR A 50 17.34 -0.75 -6.99
CA TYR A 50 17.09 -1.11 -5.61
C TYR A 50 15.65 -1.59 -5.36
N VAL A 51 14.67 -1.02 -6.07
CA VAL A 51 13.30 -1.55 -6.05
C VAL A 51 13.27 -2.97 -6.61
N ASN A 52 13.92 -3.24 -7.75
CA ASN A 52 13.98 -4.58 -8.32
C ASN A 52 14.66 -5.59 -7.39
N VAL A 53 15.75 -5.19 -6.72
CA VAL A 53 16.41 -6.04 -5.71
C VAL A 53 15.45 -6.41 -4.58
N ALA A 54 14.66 -5.45 -4.09
CA ALA A 54 13.66 -5.69 -3.06
C ALA A 54 12.52 -6.60 -3.57
N GLU A 55 12.01 -6.36 -4.78
CA GLU A 55 10.98 -7.17 -5.42
C GLU A 55 11.44 -8.63 -5.60
N ASP A 56 12.65 -8.83 -6.13
CA ASP A 56 13.26 -10.14 -6.29
C ASP A 56 13.43 -10.87 -4.96
N TYR A 57 13.85 -10.14 -3.92
CA TYR A 57 13.98 -10.70 -2.58
C TYR A 57 12.63 -11.17 -2.06
N VAL A 58 11.58 -10.34 -2.17
CA VAL A 58 10.22 -10.68 -1.75
C VAL A 58 9.70 -11.86 -2.55
N ALA A 59 9.88 -11.90 -3.87
CA ALA A 59 9.42 -13.00 -4.71
C ALA A 59 10.04 -14.35 -4.30
N LYS A 60 11.32 -14.35 -3.89
CA LYS A 60 12.05 -15.56 -3.47
C LYS A 60 11.76 -15.99 -2.03
N HIS A 61 11.43 -15.05 -1.15
CA HIS A 61 11.28 -15.29 0.29
C HIS A 61 9.85 -15.08 0.80
N ALA A 62 8.90 -14.82 -0.11
CA ALA A 62 7.50 -14.65 0.26
C ALA A 62 7.02 -15.86 1.04
N LYS A 63 6.37 -15.60 2.18
CA LYS A 63 5.70 -16.65 2.92
C LYS A 63 4.62 -17.28 2.03
N PRO A 64 4.36 -18.59 2.18
CA PRO A 64 3.24 -19.23 1.52
C PRO A 64 1.95 -18.43 1.74
N LYS A 65 1.08 -18.39 0.73
CA LYS A 65 -0.24 -17.76 0.89
C LYS A 65 -0.93 -18.38 2.10
N ALA A 66 -1.51 -17.52 2.95
CA ALA A 66 -2.28 -17.95 4.10
C ALA A 66 -3.41 -18.91 3.65
N ALA A 67 -3.82 -19.79 4.56
CA ALA A 67 -4.94 -20.68 4.30
C ALA A 67 -6.18 -19.86 3.92
N LYS A 68 -6.94 -20.33 2.92
CA LYS A 68 -8.18 -19.67 2.52
C LYS A 68 -9.29 -19.98 3.53
N ALA A 69 -10.01 -18.95 3.95
CA ALA A 69 -11.26 -19.05 4.68
C ALA A 69 -12.32 -19.75 3.80
N ALA A 70 -13.21 -20.51 4.45
CA ALA A 70 -14.32 -21.14 3.76
C ALA A 70 -15.33 -20.07 3.30
N LEU A 71 -15.60 -20.02 2.01
CA LEU A 71 -16.65 -19.17 1.46
C LEU A 71 -18.03 -19.81 1.67
N PRO A 72 -19.09 -19.00 1.84
CA PRO A 72 -20.45 -19.52 1.85
C PRO A 72 -20.80 -20.12 0.49
N ALA A 73 -21.64 -21.16 0.49
CA ALA A 73 -22.03 -21.90 -0.72
C ALA A 73 -22.71 -21.03 -1.79
N ARG A 74 -23.25 -19.87 -1.40
CA ARG A 74 -23.87 -18.90 -2.30
C ARG A 74 -23.32 -17.52 -1.99
N LEU A 75 -22.73 -16.87 -2.98
CA LEU A 75 -22.26 -15.49 -2.90
C LEU A 75 -23.35 -14.53 -3.37
N ALA A 76 -23.42 -13.37 -2.72
CA ALA A 76 -24.28 -12.28 -3.17
C ALA A 76 -23.68 -11.63 -4.43
N THR A 77 -24.54 -11.14 -5.33
CA THR A 77 -24.06 -10.43 -6.53
C THR A 77 -23.74 -8.97 -6.18
N PRO A 78 -22.81 -8.32 -6.89
CA PRO A 78 -22.53 -6.89 -6.68
C PRO A 78 -23.79 -6.04 -6.76
N ALA A 79 -24.67 -6.32 -7.73
CA ALA A 79 -25.94 -5.62 -7.88
C ALA A 79 -26.85 -5.73 -6.65
N SER A 80 -26.80 -6.87 -5.93
CA SER A 80 -27.63 -7.08 -4.73
C SER A 80 -27.10 -6.36 -3.49
N ILE A 81 -25.78 -6.13 -3.39
CA ILE A 81 -25.15 -5.54 -2.19
C ILE A 81 -24.75 -4.07 -2.37
N ALA A 82 -24.44 -3.64 -3.60
CA ALA A 82 -23.90 -2.31 -3.85
C ALA A 82 -24.82 -1.16 -3.40
N PRO A 83 -26.15 -1.19 -3.60
CA PRO A 83 -27.04 -0.14 -3.11
C PRO A 83 -27.02 -0.03 -1.58
N MET A 84 -26.97 -1.18 -0.87
CA MET A 84 -26.91 -1.22 0.59
C MET A 84 -25.60 -0.63 1.11
N LEU A 85 -24.46 -1.06 0.55
CA LEU A 85 -23.15 -0.55 0.92
C LEU A 85 -23.02 0.94 0.63
N ARG A 86 -23.46 1.39 -0.56
CA ARG A 86 -23.46 2.80 -0.95
C ARG A 86 -24.32 3.67 -0.03
N GLY A 87 -25.41 3.10 0.50
CA GLY A 87 -26.23 3.75 1.53
C GLY A 87 -25.52 3.82 2.88
N ALA A 88 -24.91 2.71 3.32
CA ALA A 88 -24.25 2.59 4.61
C ALA A 88 -23.02 3.51 4.77
N VAL A 89 -22.31 3.79 3.67
CA VAL A 89 -21.14 4.69 3.68
C VAL A 89 -21.45 6.10 3.19
N ALA A 90 -22.72 6.45 3.02
CA ALA A 90 -23.11 7.78 2.58
C ALA A 90 -22.84 8.83 3.67
N ALA A 91 -22.26 9.97 3.29
CA ALA A 91 -21.96 11.05 4.24
C ALA A 91 -23.13 12.03 4.32
N PRO A 92 -23.74 12.25 5.50
CA PRO A 92 -24.86 13.17 5.64
C PRO A 92 -24.40 14.62 5.46
N ARG A 93 -25.22 15.41 4.77
CA ARG A 93 -25.03 16.86 4.58
C ARG A 93 -26.06 17.70 5.33
N GLY A 94 -26.96 17.06 6.08
CA GLY A 94 -28.14 17.70 6.70
C GLY A 94 -29.36 17.66 5.79
N GLU A 95 -30.55 17.91 6.35
CA GLU A 95 -31.82 18.07 5.59
C GLU A 95 -32.14 16.91 4.62
N GLY A 96 -31.79 15.67 4.99
CA GLY A 96 -32.03 14.50 4.14
C GLY A 96 -31.12 14.38 2.92
N ARG A 97 -30.10 15.24 2.81
CA ARG A 97 -29.10 15.20 1.72
C ARG A 97 -27.90 14.36 2.12
N PHE A 98 -27.35 13.64 1.13
CA PHE A 98 -26.21 12.75 1.32
C PHE A 98 -25.25 12.86 0.14
N ASP A 99 -23.96 12.94 0.45
CA ASP A 99 -22.92 12.63 -0.53
C ASP A 99 -22.81 11.12 -0.65
N ARG A 100 -22.68 10.66 -1.90
CA ARG A 100 -22.64 9.24 -2.21
C ARG A 100 -21.44 8.92 -3.08
N MET A 101 -20.74 7.87 -2.71
CA MET A 101 -19.62 7.36 -3.49
C MET A 101 -20.12 6.75 -4.81
N ILE A 102 -19.26 6.82 -5.83
CA ILE A 102 -19.34 5.94 -7.00
C ILE A 102 -18.55 4.69 -6.63
N SER A 103 -19.16 3.52 -6.77
CA SER A 103 -18.54 2.24 -6.40
C SER A 103 -18.14 1.47 -7.65
N ASP A 104 -16.93 0.93 -7.64
CA ASP A 104 -16.41 0.00 -8.63
C ASP A 104 -16.20 -1.36 -7.96
N PHE A 105 -16.62 -2.44 -8.64
CA PHE A 105 -16.51 -3.79 -8.10
C PHE A 105 -15.32 -4.50 -8.72
N ARG A 106 -14.36 -4.94 -7.88
CA ARG A 106 -13.10 -5.53 -8.32
C ARG A 106 -12.89 -6.91 -7.68
N THR A 107 -12.53 -7.89 -8.50
CA THR A 107 -12.30 -9.29 -8.09
C THR A 107 -11.08 -9.89 -8.79
N SER A 108 -9.95 -9.20 -8.78
CA SER A 108 -8.70 -9.83 -9.22
C SER A 108 -8.31 -10.95 -8.24
N ASP A 109 -7.54 -11.92 -8.71
CA ASP A 109 -7.06 -13.02 -7.87
C ASP A 109 -6.30 -12.52 -6.63
N ALA A 110 -5.53 -11.45 -6.77
CA ALA A 110 -4.84 -10.82 -5.63
C ALA A 110 -5.82 -10.28 -4.56
N ILE A 111 -6.92 -9.64 -4.99
CA ILE A 111 -7.97 -9.17 -4.07
C ILE A 111 -8.64 -10.36 -3.40
N VAL A 112 -9.03 -11.37 -4.19
CA VAL A 112 -9.73 -12.56 -3.70
C VAL A 112 -8.85 -13.37 -2.74
N ASP A 113 -7.57 -13.51 -3.03
CA ASP A 113 -6.62 -14.21 -2.16
C ASP A 113 -6.40 -13.45 -0.85
N PHE A 114 -6.32 -12.11 -0.89
CA PHE A 114 -6.20 -11.29 0.31
C PHE A 114 -7.43 -11.40 1.20
N ILE A 115 -8.64 -11.11 0.66
CA ILE A 115 -9.88 -11.08 1.46
C ILE A 115 -10.28 -12.46 1.99
N ASN A 116 -9.88 -13.53 1.29
CA ASN A 116 -10.13 -14.89 1.73
C ASN A 116 -9.03 -15.43 2.64
N SER A 117 -8.05 -14.63 3.08
CA SER A 117 -7.08 -15.09 4.07
C SER A 117 -7.76 -15.44 5.39
N ALA A 118 -7.38 -16.57 6.01
CA ALA A 118 -7.78 -16.90 7.38
C ALA A 118 -7.33 -15.84 8.40
N ASP A 119 -6.28 -15.09 8.08
CA ASP A 119 -5.71 -14.03 8.91
C ASP A 119 -6.21 -12.62 8.51
N ILE A 120 -7.29 -12.51 7.73
CA ILE A 120 -7.76 -11.22 7.18
C ILE A 120 -7.98 -10.14 8.25
N ALA A 121 -8.44 -10.51 9.45
CA ALA A 121 -8.65 -9.57 10.54
C ALA A 121 -7.35 -8.90 11.00
N ASP A 122 -6.24 -9.64 11.04
CA ASP A 122 -4.92 -9.13 11.34
C ASP A 122 -4.41 -8.28 10.17
N TYR A 123 -4.48 -8.79 8.93
CA TYR A 123 -3.95 -8.08 7.76
C TYR A 123 -4.66 -6.75 7.51
N ALA A 124 -5.99 -6.72 7.61
CA ALA A 124 -6.78 -5.50 7.45
C ALA A 124 -6.60 -4.51 8.61
N GLY A 125 -6.29 -5.00 9.81
CA GLY A 125 -6.13 -4.18 11.02
C GLY A 125 -4.74 -3.56 11.20
N ARG A 126 -3.71 -4.10 10.54
CA ARG A 126 -2.31 -3.62 10.67
C ARG A 126 -2.09 -2.22 10.12
N GLY A 127 -2.94 -1.74 9.21
CA GLY A 127 -2.73 -0.49 8.50
C GLY A 127 -1.47 -0.53 7.61
N VAL A 128 -1.05 0.65 7.14
CA VAL A 128 0.29 0.80 6.56
C VAL A 128 1.27 0.87 7.72
N SER A 129 2.18 -0.11 7.79
CA SER A 129 3.27 -0.05 8.77
C SER A 129 4.11 1.15 8.42
#